data_AF-A0A9E0N3Y8-F1
#
_entry.id   AF-A0A9E0N3Y8-F1
#
_cell.length_a   1.000
_cell.length_b   1.000
_cell.length_c   1.000
_cell.angle_alpha   90.00
_cell.angle_beta   90.00
_cell.angle_gamma   90.00
#
_symmetry.space_group_name_H-M   'P 1'
#
loop_
_entity.id
_entity.type
_entity.pdbx_description
1 polymer ?
#
loop_
_entity_poly.entity_id
_entity_poly.type
_entity_poly.pdbx_seq_one_letter_code
_entity_poly.pdbx_strand_id
1 'polypeptide(L)'
;MSNPVFPSFMDYTESAYSFGGPGGVMRTDVAGGPPRYTLDYDRGLQQFAISMVLNKGQFSAWVAFFLHIIKKGAITFDMQLDSGFGQQTHACNIVPGTYSATRAGGDWVVVSFVVESESKTYSLSDSAVAAYGLSAGTFPPGMLPVVNGHMLIGPDGVLRDDVPGGVSAYALDWDRGLQRFDCTLILDAAKFAIWSVWYHRLIKKGAYTFTMRLDSGFGSQDHSANIVPGSYSATRSGGDWTSVSFVVEAEPKAYDLTLADAQILIETHNFYGREASYLLARINQFANVDSLVINF
;
A
#
# COMPACT_ATOMS: atom_id res chain seq x y z
N MET A 1 25.10 25.29 -9.83
CA MET A 1 26.18 24.32 -9.53
C MET A 1 25.58 22.94 -9.68
N SER A 2 26.27 21.99 -10.30
CA SER A 2 25.81 20.59 -10.35
C SER A 2 25.85 19.98 -8.95
N ASN A 3 24.89 19.10 -8.64
CA ASN A 3 24.94 18.33 -7.41
C ASN A 3 26.21 17.45 -7.41
N PRO A 4 26.81 17.18 -6.24
CA PRO A 4 27.79 16.11 -6.10
C PRO A 4 27.22 14.79 -6.61
N VAL A 5 28.02 13.98 -7.30
CA VAL A 5 27.59 12.69 -7.85
C VAL A 5 28.10 11.57 -6.95
N PHE A 6 27.24 10.59 -6.67
CA PHE A 6 27.61 9.41 -5.91
C PHE A 6 28.79 8.67 -6.59
N PRO A 7 29.80 8.21 -5.84
CA PRO A 7 30.99 7.61 -6.44
C PRO A 7 30.67 6.34 -7.24
N SER A 8 30.99 6.32 -8.54
CA SER A 8 30.61 5.24 -9.47
C SER A 8 31.32 3.90 -9.21
N PHE A 9 32.38 3.88 -8.41
CA PHE A 9 33.12 2.66 -8.04
C PHE A 9 32.59 2.00 -6.75
N MET A 10 31.54 2.56 -6.15
CA MET A 10 30.88 1.98 -4.98
C MET A 10 29.66 1.19 -5.43
N ASP A 11 29.76 -0.12 -5.34
CA ASP A 11 28.60 -0.99 -5.51
C ASP A 11 27.72 -0.90 -4.25
N TYR A 12 26.43 -0.72 -4.47
CA TYR A 12 25.44 -0.68 -3.41
C TYR A 12 24.26 -1.58 -3.77
N THR A 13 23.61 -2.08 -2.73
CA THR A 13 22.31 -2.71 -2.84
C THR A 13 21.26 -1.73 -2.33
N GLU A 14 20.24 -1.51 -3.15
CA GLU A 14 19.00 -0.90 -2.70
C GLU A 14 18.10 -2.01 -2.18
N SER A 15 17.69 -1.92 -0.91
CA SER A 15 16.68 -2.80 -0.34
C SER A 15 15.43 -1.97 0.00
N ALA A 16 14.26 -2.62 -0.12
CA ALA A 16 12.94 -2.14 0.25
C ALA A 16 12.74 -0.61 0.25
N TYR A 17 12.10 -0.06 -0.78
CA TYR A 17 11.63 1.32 -0.69
C TYR A 17 10.42 1.40 0.23
N SER A 18 10.56 2.08 1.36
CA SER A 18 9.41 2.46 2.17
C SER A 18 8.82 3.73 1.56
N PHE A 19 7.60 3.62 1.03
CA PHE A 19 6.80 4.79 0.79
C PHE A 19 6.26 5.26 2.13
N GLY A 20 6.92 6.24 2.74
CA GLY A 20 6.26 7.02 3.77
C GLY A 20 4.96 7.57 3.17
N GLY A 21 3.83 7.31 3.83
CA GLY A 21 2.56 7.93 3.45
C GLY A 21 2.74 9.44 3.32
N PRO A 22 2.05 10.10 2.38
CA PRO A 22 2.16 11.54 2.24
C PRO A 22 1.83 12.23 3.57
N GLY A 23 2.72 13.11 4.01
CA GLY A 23 2.41 14.07 5.08
C GLY A 23 1.45 15.15 4.56
N GLY A 24 0.70 15.78 5.47
CA GLY A 24 -0.27 16.83 5.12
C GLY A 24 -1.55 16.29 4.46
N VAL A 25 -2.00 15.10 4.85
CA VAL A 25 -3.30 14.60 4.39
C VAL A 25 -4.39 15.07 5.35
N MET A 26 -5.31 15.89 4.84
CA MET A 26 -6.52 16.27 5.54
C MET A 26 -7.65 15.29 5.19
N ARG A 27 -8.17 14.60 6.21
CA ARG A 27 -9.38 13.78 6.11
C ARG A 27 -10.59 14.66 6.34
N THR A 28 -11.53 14.64 5.40
CA THR A 28 -12.87 15.20 5.59
C THR A 28 -13.87 14.05 5.57
N ASP A 29 -14.51 13.82 6.71
CA ASP A 29 -15.61 12.86 6.80
C ASP A 29 -16.81 13.38 6.02
N VAL A 30 -17.45 12.49 5.26
CA VAL A 30 -18.64 12.80 4.46
C VAL A 30 -19.76 11.91 4.99
N ALA A 31 -20.89 12.53 5.33
CA ALA A 31 -22.06 11.79 5.77
C ALA A 31 -22.55 10.87 4.63
N GLY A 32 -22.52 9.55 4.88
CA GLY A 32 -23.01 8.53 3.94
C GLY A 32 -22.15 8.36 2.68
N GLY A 33 -20.82 8.47 2.79
CA GLY A 33 -19.90 8.17 1.70
C GLY A 33 -18.47 7.90 2.18
N PRO A 34 -17.58 7.40 1.30
CA PRO A 34 -16.16 7.28 1.60
C PRO A 34 -15.55 8.65 1.92
N PRO A 35 -14.63 8.72 2.90
CA PRO A 35 -14.02 9.98 3.30
C PRO A 35 -13.20 10.56 2.15
N ARG A 36 -13.20 11.90 2.08
CA ARG A 36 -12.39 12.64 1.12
C ARG A 36 -11.05 12.96 1.76
N TYR A 37 -9.97 12.64 1.07
CA TYR A 37 -8.63 13.03 1.48
C TYR A 37 -8.13 14.14 0.57
N THR A 38 -7.66 15.23 1.17
CA THR A 38 -6.97 16.31 0.46
C THR A 38 -5.50 16.28 0.84
N LEU A 39 -4.63 16.54 -0.13
CA LEU A 39 -3.19 16.65 0.08
C LEU A 39 -2.78 18.12 0.16
N ASP A 40 -2.05 18.48 1.20
CA ASP A 40 -1.37 19.78 1.29
C ASP A 40 -0.24 19.89 0.25
N TYR A 41 0.38 18.76 -0.11
CA TYR A 41 1.45 18.68 -1.11
C TYR A 41 1.24 17.51 -2.07
N ASP A 42 1.22 17.82 -3.37
CA ASP A 42 0.97 16.86 -4.46
C ASP A 42 2.14 15.89 -4.70
N ARG A 43 3.37 16.32 -4.38
CA ARG A 43 4.60 15.53 -4.52
C ARG A 43 5.08 15.11 -3.14
N GLY A 44 5.70 13.94 -3.05
CA GLY A 44 6.37 13.58 -1.81
C GLY A 44 7.57 12.68 -2.04
N LEU A 45 8.34 12.57 -0.97
CA LEU A 45 9.61 11.86 -0.93
C LEU A 45 9.38 10.36 -0.77
N GLN A 46 10.24 9.58 -1.40
CA GLN A 46 10.34 8.13 -1.30
C GLN A 46 11.65 7.82 -0.58
N GLN A 47 11.61 6.88 0.37
CA GLN A 47 12.79 6.45 1.11
C GLN A 47 13.35 5.17 0.52
N PHE A 48 14.68 5.10 0.36
CA PHE A 48 15.42 3.95 -0.15
C PHE A 48 16.46 3.53 0.88
N ALA A 49 16.43 2.28 1.32
CA ALA A 49 17.46 1.75 2.20
C ALA A 49 18.67 1.30 1.36
N ILE A 50 19.80 1.96 1.57
CA ILE A 50 21.04 1.70 0.85
C ILE A 50 21.98 0.94 1.77
N SER A 51 22.57 -0.14 1.26
CA SER A 51 23.64 -0.87 1.92
C SER A 51 24.80 -1.06 0.97
N MET A 52 26.03 -0.91 1.46
CA MET A 52 27.24 -1.15 0.68
C MET A 52 28.30 -1.87 1.51
N VAL A 53 29.04 -2.77 0.85
CA VAL A 53 30.15 -3.51 1.46
C VAL A 53 31.44 -2.95 0.87
N LEU A 54 32.23 -2.28 1.70
CA LEU A 54 33.39 -1.51 1.29
C LEU A 54 34.68 -2.12 1.82
N ASN A 55 35.72 -2.18 0.98
CA ASN A 55 37.08 -2.38 1.45
C ASN A 55 37.65 -1.11 2.11
N LYS A 56 38.83 -1.19 2.72
CA LYS A 56 39.48 -0.05 3.41
C LYS A 56 39.66 1.20 2.54
N GLY A 57 40.00 1.04 1.26
CA GLY A 57 40.17 2.16 0.33
C GLY A 57 38.84 2.81 -0.03
N GLN A 58 37.84 2.00 -0.36
CA GLN A 58 36.48 2.45 -0.64
C GLN A 58 35.84 3.13 0.57
N PHE A 59 36.04 2.60 1.78
CA PHE A 59 35.55 3.22 3.01
C PHE A 59 36.20 4.60 3.26
N SER A 60 37.50 4.74 2.98
CA SER A 60 38.18 6.04 3.10
C SER A 60 37.61 7.06 2.12
N ALA A 61 37.33 6.65 0.88
CA ALA A 61 36.68 7.50 -0.12
C ALA A 61 35.23 7.84 0.29
N TRP A 62 34.49 6.89 0.85
CA TRP A 62 33.15 7.11 1.39
C TRP A 62 33.15 8.14 2.51
N VAL A 63 34.08 8.04 3.46
CA VAL A 63 34.21 9.01 4.55
C VAL A 63 34.50 10.42 4.00
N ALA A 64 35.36 10.54 2.99
CA ALA A 64 35.62 11.82 2.32
C ALA A 64 34.36 12.38 1.65
N PHE A 65 33.60 11.53 0.94
CA PHE A 65 32.33 11.92 0.33
C PHE A 65 31.31 12.34 1.40
N PHE A 66 31.01 11.47 2.36
CA PHE A 66 30.01 11.66 3.41
C PHE A 66 30.30 12.88 4.30
N LEU A 67 31.51 12.98 4.87
CA LEU A 67 31.83 14.06 5.80
C LEU A 67 32.17 15.37 5.09
N HIS A 68 32.83 15.32 3.93
CA HIS A 68 33.45 16.50 3.34
C HIS A 68 32.68 17.06 2.15
N ILE A 69 32.17 16.20 1.27
CA ILE A 69 31.43 16.62 0.06
C ILE A 69 29.97 16.89 0.40
N ILE A 70 29.27 15.93 1.00
CA ILE A 70 27.82 16.07 1.30
C ILE A 70 27.52 16.55 2.73
N LYS A 71 28.56 16.84 3.53
CA LYS A 71 28.46 17.39 4.89
C LYS A 71 27.49 16.61 5.81
N LYS A 72 27.65 15.29 5.86
CA LYS A 72 26.82 14.34 6.64
C LYS A 72 25.36 14.27 6.15
N GLY A 73 25.13 14.47 4.85
CA GLY A 73 23.79 14.47 4.26
C GLY A 73 23.06 15.81 4.42
N ALA A 74 23.79 16.91 4.58
CA ALA A 74 23.19 18.25 4.54
C ALA A 74 23.10 18.81 3.11
N ILE A 75 23.90 18.27 2.18
CA ILE A 75 23.92 18.67 0.77
C ILE A 75 23.36 17.53 -0.07
N THR A 76 22.38 17.86 -0.92
CA THR A 76 21.78 16.94 -1.89
C THR A 76 22.82 16.44 -2.88
N PHE A 77 22.75 15.16 -3.25
CA PHE A 77 23.65 14.53 -4.21
C PHE A 77 22.89 13.66 -5.21
N ASP A 78 23.48 13.43 -6.38
CA ASP A 78 22.87 12.63 -7.44
C ASP A 78 23.30 11.16 -7.32
N MET A 79 22.33 10.25 -7.35
CA MET A 79 22.55 8.80 -7.23
C MET A 79 21.62 8.05 -8.19
N GLN A 80 22.05 6.91 -8.75
CA GLN A 80 21.16 6.06 -9.54
C GLN A 80 20.26 5.27 -8.59
N LEU A 81 18.95 5.37 -8.71
CA LEU A 81 18.00 4.57 -7.92
C LEU A 81 16.90 4.05 -8.85
N ASP A 82 16.30 2.90 -8.51
CA ASP A 82 15.11 2.41 -9.20
C ASP A 82 13.84 2.79 -8.45
N SER A 83 13.15 3.83 -8.91
CA SER A 83 11.83 4.22 -8.37
C SER A 83 10.66 3.56 -9.12
N GLY A 84 10.86 2.38 -9.71
CA GLY A 84 9.85 1.61 -10.44
C GLY A 84 9.91 1.70 -11.97
N PHE A 85 10.93 2.35 -12.53
CA PHE A 85 11.14 2.51 -13.99
C PHE A 85 12.56 2.11 -14.42
N GLY A 86 13.23 1.28 -13.63
CA GLY A 86 14.65 1.00 -13.78
C GLY A 86 15.52 2.10 -13.16
N GLN A 87 16.84 1.91 -13.22
CA GLN A 87 17.81 2.84 -12.65
C GLN A 87 17.77 4.20 -13.36
N GLN A 88 17.51 5.26 -12.59
CA GLN A 88 17.51 6.63 -13.06
C GLN A 88 18.25 7.55 -12.08
N THR A 89 18.72 8.71 -12.54
CA THR A 89 19.42 9.67 -11.67
C THR A 89 18.45 10.41 -10.76
N HIS A 90 18.57 10.22 -9.45
CA HIS A 90 17.78 10.87 -8.41
C HIS A 90 18.59 11.88 -7.62
N ALA A 91 17.97 13.02 -7.29
CA ALA A 91 18.53 13.98 -6.34
C ALA A 91 18.13 13.54 -4.92
N CYS A 92 19.12 13.10 -4.16
CA CYS A 92 18.93 12.36 -2.92
C CYS A 92 19.44 13.15 -1.72
N ASN A 93 18.80 12.95 -0.57
CA ASN A 93 19.32 13.38 0.72
C ASN A 93 19.37 12.22 1.71
N ILE A 94 20.34 12.19 2.62
CA ILE A 94 20.41 11.13 3.64
C ILE A 94 19.47 11.49 4.80
N VAL A 95 18.58 10.58 5.17
CA VAL A 95 17.67 10.77 6.31
C VAL A 95 18.50 10.81 7.60
N PRO A 96 18.40 11.89 8.41
CA PRO A 96 19.15 12.01 9.65
C PRO A 96 18.92 10.85 10.61
N GLY A 97 19.99 10.36 11.24
CA GLY A 97 19.92 9.27 12.21
C GLY A 97 19.86 7.86 11.62
N THR A 98 19.82 7.71 10.29
CA THR A 98 19.77 6.38 9.64
C THR A 98 21.14 5.81 9.28
N TYR A 99 22.19 6.64 9.31
CA TYR A 99 23.54 6.24 8.95
C TYR A 99 24.16 5.29 9.97
N SER A 100 24.71 4.18 9.48
CA SER A 100 25.47 3.19 10.24
C SER A 100 26.69 2.72 9.44
N ALA A 101 27.79 2.46 10.13
CA ALA A 101 29.00 1.89 9.55
C ALA A 101 29.61 0.90 10.53
N THR A 102 29.59 -0.39 10.17
CA THR A 102 30.00 -1.49 11.05
C THR A 102 31.02 -2.38 10.35
N ARG A 103 32.04 -2.84 11.07
CA ARG A 103 33.00 -3.83 10.52
C ARG A 103 32.33 -5.20 10.39
N ALA A 104 32.39 -5.79 9.20
CA ALA A 104 31.84 -7.11 8.92
C ALA A 104 32.96 -8.15 8.74
N GLY A 105 33.78 -8.33 9.77
CA GLY A 105 34.91 -9.27 9.76
C GLY A 105 36.05 -8.90 8.78
N GLY A 106 37.30 -9.03 9.23
CA GLY A 106 38.47 -8.66 8.41
C GLY A 106 38.53 -7.16 8.08
N ASP A 107 38.89 -6.85 6.82
CA ASP A 107 39.08 -5.48 6.30
C ASP A 107 37.81 -4.87 5.64
N TRP A 108 36.66 -5.53 5.76
CA TRP A 108 35.40 -5.10 5.16
C TRP A 108 34.54 -4.29 6.12
N VAL A 109 33.97 -3.20 5.62
CA VAL A 109 33.05 -2.32 6.35
C VAL A 109 31.71 -2.31 5.63
N VAL A 110 30.64 -2.60 6.35
CA VAL A 110 29.27 -2.46 5.86
C VAL A 110 28.77 -1.08 6.26
N VAL A 111 28.39 -0.28 5.28
CA VAL A 111 27.75 1.01 5.48
C VAL A 111 26.29 0.89 5.06
N SER A 112 25.38 1.35 5.92
CA SER A 112 23.95 1.41 5.64
C SER A 112 23.37 2.77 6.01
N PHE A 113 22.41 3.25 5.22
CA PHE A 113 21.70 4.51 5.45
C PHE A 113 20.42 4.53 4.62
N VAL A 114 19.50 5.42 4.97
CA VAL A 114 18.29 5.65 4.17
C VAL A 114 18.43 6.98 3.43
N VAL A 115 18.13 6.98 2.14
CA VAL A 115 18.03 8.21 1.35
C VAL A 115 16.59 8.53 1.03
N GLU A 116 16.26 9.81 0.98
CA GLU A 116 14.98 10.31 0.50
C GLU A 116 15.16 11.01 -0.85
N SER A 117 14.28 10.70 -1.81
CA SER A 117 14.24 11.34 -3.13
C SER A 117 12.80 11.41 -3.65
N GLU A 118 12.50 12.35 -4.54
CA GLU A 118 11.27 12.30 -5.32
C GLU A 118 11.24 11.10 -6.27
N SER A 119 10.04 10.54 -6.50
CA SER A 119 9.81 9.48 -7.49
C SER A 119 9.88 10.05 -8.91
N LYS A 120 10.53 9.32 -9.84
CA LYS A 120 10.61 9.74 -11.25
C LYS A 120 9.30 9.59 -12.00
N THR A 121 8.31 8.93 -11.41
CA THR A 121 6.94 8.89 -11.93
C THR A 121 6.35 10.28 -12.19
N TYR A 122 6.71 11.28 -11.37
CA TYR A 122 6.24 12.65 -11.55
C TYR A 122 6.82 13.32 -12.81
N SER A 123 7.91 12.80 -13.36
CA SER A 123 8.57 13.36 -14.55
C SER A 123 7.98 12.89 -15.88
N LEU A 124 7.07 11.91 -15.86
CA LEU A 124 6.40 11.41 -17.07
C LEU A 124 5.58 12.52 -17.74
N SER A 125 5.40 12.48 -19.06
CA SER A 125 4.44 13.35 -19.75
C SER A 125 3.03 12.77 -19.63
N ASP A 126 2.00 13.60 -19.80
CA ASP A 126 0.61 13.12 -19.79
C ASP A 126 0.34 12.13 -20.94
N SER A 127 1.03 12.29 -22.08
CA SER A 127 1.01 11.33 -23.18
C SER A 127 1.61 9.97 -22.80
N ALA A 128 2.68 9.94 -22.01
CA ALA A 128 3.28 8.71 -21.52
C ALA A 128 2.34 7.99 -20.53
N VAL A 129 1.61 8.74 -19.70
CA VAL A 129 0.61 8.18 -18.77
C VAL A 129 -0.58 7.59 -19.54
N ALA A 130 -1.08 8.32 -20.55
CA ALA A 130 -2.20 7.86 -21.37
C ALA A 130 -1.89 6.57 -22.14
N ALA A 131 -0.62 6.35 -22.53
CA ALA A 131 -0.18 5.13 -23.20
C ALA A 131 -0.38 3.85 -22.37
N TYR A 132 -0.48 3.96 -21.04
CA TYR A 132 -0.77 2.82 -20.17
C TYR A 132 -2.28 2.50 -20.07
N GLY A 133 -3.16 3.28 -20.68
CA GLY A 133 -4.62 3.05 -20.65
C GLY A 133 -5.23 3.16 -19.26
N LEU A 134 -4.56 3.86 -18.34
CA LEU A 134 -4.98 3.99 -16.95
C LEU A 134 -5.97 5.15 -16.77
N SER A 135 -6.90 5.00 -15.82
CA SER A 135 -7.79 6.07 -15.38
C SER A 135 -7.74 6.22 -13.86
N ALA A 136 -7.94 7.42 -13.34
CA ALA A 136 -7.98 7.65 -11.90
C ALA A 136 -9.20 6.99 -11.22
N GLY A 137 -10.30 6.81 -11.96
CA GLY A 137 -11.57 6.30 -11.42
C GLY A 137 -11.68 4.78 -11.35
N THR A 138 -10.73 4.03 -11.90
CA THR A 138 -10.81 2.56 -11.95
C THR A 138 -9.50 1.94 -11.52
N PHE A 139 -9.59 0.90 -10.69
CA PHE A 139 -8.43 0.10 -10.30
C PHE A 139 -7.73 -0.48 -11.54
N PRO A 140 -6.38 -0.52 -11.59
CA PRO A 140 -5.66 -0.94 -12.78
C PRO A 140 -6.03 -2.36 -13.23
N PRO A 141 -6.35 -2.58 -14.52
CA PRO A 141 -6.70 -3.91 -15.01
C PRO A 141 -5.52 -4.87 -14.93
N GLY A 142 -5.81 -6.15 -14.66
CA GLY A 142 -4.79 -7.20 -14.56
C GLY A 142 -4.02 -7.24 -13.24
N MET A 143 -4.36 -6.36 -12.28
CA MET A 143 -3.90 -6.45 -10.90
C MET A 143 -4.97 -7.14 -10.05
N LEU A 144 -4.58 -8.20 -9.35
CA LEU A 144 -5.48 -9.01 -8.52
C LEU A 144 -5.06 -8.85 -7.06
N PRO A 145 -5.69 -7.92 -6.31
CA PRO A 145 -5.42 -7.72 -4.90
C PRO A 145 -5.91 -8.94 -4.11
N VAL A 146 -5.04 -9.46 -3.25
CA VAL A 146 -5.41 -10.41 -2.21
C VAL A 146 -5.90 -9.60 -1.02
N VAL A 147 -7.16 -9.80 -0.66
CA VAL A 147 -7.78 -9.15 0.50
C VAL A 147 -7.58 -10.06 1.73
N ASN A 148 -6.66 -9.66 2.61
CA ASN A 148 -6.32 -10.39 3.83
C ASN A 148 -7.26 -9.95 4.97
N GLY A 149 -8.49 -10.44 4.92
CA GLY A 149 -9.50 -10.14 5.92
C GLY A 149 -10.13 -8.76 5.73
N HIS A 150 -11.23 -8.57 6.44
CA HIS A 150 -11.93 -7.30 6.50
C HIS A 150 -12.25 -6.99 7.96
N MET A 151 -12.00 -5.75 8.37
CA MET A 151 -12.36 -5.30 9.70
C MET A 151 -13.62 -4.45 9.58
N LEU A 152 -14.71 -4.94 10.17
CA LEU A 152 -15.84 -4.09 10.50
C LEU A 152 -15.38 -3.19 11.64
N ILE A 153 -15.17 -1.91 11.33
CA ILE A 153 -14.95 -0.91 12.36
C ILE A 153 -16.28 -0.72 13.09
N GLY A 154 -16.22 -0.53 14.40
CA GLY A 154 -17.41 -0.24 15.20
C GLY A 154 -18.20 0.93 14.62
N PRO A 155 -19.51 1.02 14.92
CA PRO A 155 -20.37 2.02 14.31
C PRO A 155 -19.88 3.41 14.71
N ASP A 156 -19.31 4.12 13.74
CA ASP A 156 -19.07 5.55 13.85
C ASP A 156 -20.43 6.26 13.78
N GLY A 157 -20.58 7.40 14.46
CA GLY A 157 -21.85 8.14 14.45
C GLY A 157 -22.94 7.63 15.39
N VAL A 158 -22.62 6.79 16.39
CA VAL A 158 -23.57 6.49 17.47
C VAL A 158 -23.46 7.53 18.58
N LEU A 159 -24.51 8.31 18.75
CA LEU A 159 -24.68 9.21 19.88
C LEU A 159 -25.27 8.44 21.04
N ARG A 160 -24.66 8.58 22.22
CA ARG A 160 -25.19 8.06 23.46
C ARG A 160 -25.85 9.20 24.23
N ASP A 161 -27.13 9.07 24.50
CA ASP A 161 -27.87 9.96 25.38
C ASP A 161 -28.12 9.27 26.73
N ASP A 162 -27.55 9.83 27.79
CA ASP A 162 -27.67 9.29 29.14
C ASP A 162 -28.96 9.82 29.78
N VAL A 163 -29.97 8.94 29.88
CA VAL A 163 -31.25 9.27 30.52
C VAL A 163 -31.15 9.03 32.03
N PRO A 164 -31.37 10.05 32.88
CA PRO A 164 -31.35 9.87 34.33
C PRO A 164 -32.38 8.82 34.78
N GLY A 165 -31.89 7.74 35.40
CA GLY A 165 -32.73 6.67 35.94
C GLY A 165 -33.17 5.58 34.95
N GLY A 166 -32.65 5.57 33.71
CA GLY A 166 -32.98 4.59 32.67
C GLY A 166 -31.75 3.98 31.98
N VAL A 167 -31.99 3.06 31.04
CA VAL A 167 -30.94 2.56 30.12
C VAL A 167 -30.65 3.64 29.09
N SER A 168 -29.38 3.96 28.85
CA SER A 168 -28.97 4.97 27.86
C SER A 168 -29.57 4.66 26.50
N ALA A 169 -30.11 5.70 25.85
CA ALA A 169 -30.60 5.60 24.48
C ALA A 169 -29.42 5.83 23.54
N TYR A 170 -29.32 4.99 22.51
CA TYR A 170 -28.34 5.17 21.44
C TYR A 170 -29.10 5.67 20.20
N ALA A 171 -28.71 6.84 19.71
CA ALA A 171 -29.19 7.38 18.46
C ALA A 171 -28.10 7.27 17.41
N LEU A 172 -28.49 7.01 16.18
CA LEU A 172 -27.57 6.95 15.06
C LEU A 172 -27.61 8.31 14.34
N ASP A 173 -26.50 9.02 14.32
CA ASP A 173 -26.35 10.31 13.63
C ASP A 173 -26.28 10.08 12.10
N TRP A 174 -25.75 8.94 11.66
CA TRP A 174 -25.75 8.50 10.27
C TRP A 174 -25.65 6.96 10.14
N ASP A 175 -26.34 6.39 9.15
CA ASP A 175 -26.67 4.94 9.04
C ASP A 175 -25.67 4.10 8.22
N ARG A 176 -24.60 4.70 7.73
CA ARG A 176 -23.63 4.02 6.87
C ARG A 176 -22.25 4.08 7.50
N GLY A 177 -21.61 2.92 7.66
CA GLY A 177 -20.24 2.80 8.17
C GLY A 177 -19.24 2.48 7.08
N LEU A 178 -17.96 2.70 7.38
CA LEU A 178 -16.84 2.32 6.52
C LEU A 178 -16.28 0.97 6.96
N GLN A 179 -15.86 0.16 6.00
CA GLN A 179 -15.13 -1.08 6.24
C GLN A 179 -13.72 -0.96 5.70
N ARG A 180 -12.76 -1.49 6.46
CA ARG A 180 -11.35 -1.54 6.07
C ARG A 180 -11.00 -2.91 5.49
N PHE A 181 -10.31 -2.88 4.37
CA PHE A 181 -9.83 -4.05 3.64
C PHE A 181 -8.31 -3.98 3.52
N ASP A 182 -7.62 -4.96 4.12
CA ASP A 182 -6.17 -5.08 4.01
C ASP A 182 -5.84 -5.74 2.67
N CYS A 183 -5.35 -4.96 1.72
CA CYS A 183 -5.08 -5.39 0.37
C CYS A 183 -3.58 -5.62 0.18
N THR A 184 -3.21 -6.76 -0.42
CA THR A 184 -1.85 -7.05 -0.84
C THR A 184 -1.81 -7.43 -2.32
N LEU A 185 -0.92 -6.80 -3.08
CA LEU A 185 -0.64 -7.10 -4.47
C LEU A 185 0.74 -7.74 -4.60
N ILE A 186 0.85 -8.76 -5.43
CA ILE A 186 2.14 -9.33 -5.85
C ILE A 186 2.34 -8.95 -7.32
N LEU A 187 3.30 -8.07 -7.57
CA LEU A 187 3.52 -7.43 -8.87
C LEU A 187 4.88 -7.80 -9.42
N ASP A 188 4.96 -8.11 -10.71
CA ASP A 188 6.22 -8.09 -11.45
C ASP A 188 6.69 -6.65 -11.71
N ALA A 189 7.90 -6.46 -12.23
CA ALA A 189 8.46 -5.14 -12.49
C ALA A 189 7.58 -4.25 -13.39
N ALA A 190 6.95 -4.82 -14.42
CA ALA A 190 6.10 -4.07 -15.35
C ALA A 190 4.79 -3.62 -14.68
N LYS A 191 4.15 -4.51 -13.92
CA LYS A 191 2.95 -4.19 -13.15
C LYS A 191 3.25 -3.21 -12.01
N PHE A 192 4.42 -3.30 -11.40
CA PHE A 192 4.83 -2.35 -10.38
C PHE A 192 5.05 -0.94 -10.97
N ALA A 193 5.59 -0.81 -12.17
CA ALA A 193 5.69 0.46 -12.88
C ALA A 193 4.29 1.07 -13.13
N ILE A 194 3.36 0.27 -13.66
CA ILE A 194 1.96 0.67 -13.88
C ILE A 194 1.30 1.12 -12.56
N TRP A 195 1.49 0.34 -11.50
CA TRP A 195 0.97 0.66 -10.17
C TRP A 195 1.52 2.00 -9.67
N SER A 196 2.82 2.22 -9.83
CA SER A 196 3.49 3.45 -9.41
C SER A 196 2.93 4.68 -10.13
N VAL A 197 2.68 4.59 -11.45
CA VAL A 197 1.96 5.66 -12.20
C VAL A 197 0.60 5.90 -11.60
N TRP A 198 -0.20 4.84 -11.47
CA TRP A 198 -1.57 4.97 -11.03
C TRP A 198 -1.67 5.55 -9.62
N TYR A 199 -0.93 4.97 -8.66
CA TYR A 199 -0.92 5.37 -7.27
C TYR A 199 -0.39 6.79 -7.08
N HIS A 200 0.80 7.13 -7.58
CA HIS A 200 1.40 8.43 -7.31
C HIS A 200 0.81 9.56 -8.14
N ARG A 201 0.45 9.28 -9.39
CA ARG A 201 0.08 10.33 -10.34
C ARG A 201 -1.40 10.45 -10.57
N LEU A 202 -2.12 9.33 -10.72
CA LEU A 202 -3.54 9.37 -11.07
C LEU A 202 -4.42 9.53 -9.84
N ILE A 203 -4.26 8.69 -8.82
CA ILE A 203 -5.07 8.78 -7.60
C ILE A 203 -4.42 9.61 -6.49
N LYS A 204 -3.26 10.21 -6.78
CA LYS A 204 -2.53 11.10 -5.87
C LYS A 204 -2.39 10.49 -4.48
N LYS A 205 -1.80 9.30 -4.42
CA LYS A 205 -1.53 8.54 -3.19
C LYS A 205 -2.78 8.20 -2.36
N GLY A 206 -3.93 8.05 -3.01
CA GLY A 206 -5.20 7.78 -2.34
C GLY A 206 -5.99 9.03 -1.96
N ALA A 207 -5.73 10.18 -2.59
CA ALA A 207 -6.61 11.34 -2.44
C ALA A 207 -7.92 11.17 -3.23
N TYR A 208 -7.82 10.57 -4.42
CA TYR A 208 -8.98 10.34 -5.27
C TYR A 208 -9.60 8.96 -5.04
N THR A 209 -10.92 8.95 -4.94
CA THR A 209 -11.74 7.73 -4.89
C THR A 209 -11.69 7.00 -6.23
N PHE A 210 -11.64 5.68 -6.18
CA PHE A 210 -11.64 4.81 -7.35
C PHE A 210 -12.57 3.62 -7.15
N THR A 211 -12.97 2.97 -8.24
CA THR A 211 -13.77 1.74 -8.18
C THR A 211 -12.86 0.53 -8.12
N MET A 212 -13.10 -0.35 -7.14
CA MET A 212 -12.36 -1.59 -6.94
C MET A 212 -13.30 -2.73 -6.59
N ARG A 213 -13.03 -3.92 -7.12
CA ARG A 213 -13.78 -5.12 -6.76
C ARG A 213 -13.33 -5.64 -5.40
N LEU A 214 -14.21 -5.60 -4.43
CA LEU A 214 -13.98 -6.10 -3.06
C LEU A 214 -15.10 -7.07 -2.68
N ASP A 215 -14.81 -7.95 -1.73
CA ASP A 215 -15.82 -8.82 -1.13
C ASP A 215 -16.09 -8.34 0.30
N SER A 216 -17.17 -7.57 0.46
CA SER A 216 -17.65 -7.10 1.77
C SER A 216 -18.54 -8.13 2.48
N GLY A 217 -18.47 -9.42 2.12
CA GLY A 217 -19.30 -10.50 2.66
C GLY A 217 -20.51 -10.89 1.80
N PHE A 218 -20.70 -10.24 0.65
CA PHE A 218 -21.78 -10.51 -0.32
C PHE A 218 -21.24 -10.87 -1.71
N GLY A 219 -20.03 -11.42 -1.75
CA GLY A 219 -19.30 -11.73 -2.97
C GLY A 219 -18.56 -10.52 -3.53
N SER A 220 -17.77 -10.75 -4.59
CA SER A 220 -16.95 -9.73 -5.21
C SER A 220 -17.78 -8.74 -6.05
N GLN A 221 -17.97 -7.53 -5.53
CA GLN A 221 -18.74 -6.45 -6.15
C GLN A 221 -17.90 -5.19 -6.30
N ASP A 222 -18.36 -4.23 -7.12
CA ASP A 222 -17.69 -2.95 -7.28
C ASP A 222 -17.98 -2.02 -6.10
N HIS A 223 -16.93 -1.56 -5.44
CA HIS A 223 -16.97 -0.59 -4.35
C HIS A 223 -16.31 0.72 -4.76
N SER A 224 -16.88 1.84 -4.30
CA SER A 224 -16.15 3.10 -4.25
C SER A 224 -15.19 3.04 -3.05
N ALA A 225 -13.91 3.11 -3.35
CA ALA A 225 -12.83 2.83 -2.45
C ALA A 225 -11.88 4.01 -2.36
N ASN A 226 -11.27 4.18 -1.18
CA ASN A 226 -10.18 5.11 -0.98
C ASN A 226 -9.04 4.47 -0.19
N ILE A 227 -7.78 4.79 -0.52
CA ILE A 227 -6.64 4.22 0.21
C ILE A 227 -6.42 5.03 1.48
N VAL A 228 -6.34 4.35 2.62
CA VAL A 228 -6.08 4.98 3.91
C VAL A 228 -4.68 5.61 3.90
N PRO A 229 -4.54 6.91 4.20
CA PRO A 229 -3.25 7.58 4.28
C PRO A 229 -2.30 6.88 5.25
N GLY A 230 -1.04 6.69 4.85
CA GLY A 230 -0.03 6.03 5.68
C GLY A 230 -0.11 4.50 5.74
N SER A 231 -1.13 3.89 5.14
CA SER A 231 -1.25 2.42 5.10
C SER A 231 -0.41 1.75 4.00
N TYR A 232 0.02 2.54 3.01
CA TYR A 232 0.74 2.05 1.85
C TYR A 232 2.18 1.66 2.19
N SER A 233 2.59 0.48 1.75
CA SER A 233 3.96 -0.02 1.82
C SER A 233 4.25 -0.87 0.60
N ALA A 234 5.51 -0.91 0.17
CA ALA A 234 5.93 -1.76 -0.91
C ALA A 234 7.29 -2.38 -0.55
N THR A 235 7.39 -3.69 -0.70
CA THR A 235 8.59 -4.45 -0.36
C THR A 235 8.97 -5.32 -1.53
N ARG A 236 10.20 -5.16 -2.03
CA ARG A 236 10.76 -6.08 -3.02
C ARG A 236 11.19 -7.36 -2.30
N SER A 237 10.55 -8.47 -2.62
CA SER A 237 10.97 -9.79 -2.14
C SER A 237 12.02 -10.32 -3.12
N GLY A 238 13.12 -10.91 -2.61
CA GLY A 238 14.31 -11.27 -3.41
C GLY A 238 13.97 -11.84 -4.79
N GLY A 239 14.16 -11.04 -5.84
CA GLY A 239 13.71 -11.28 -7.21
C GLY A 239 13.10 -10.05 -7.90
N ASP A 240 12.39 -10.27 -9.00
CA ASP A 240 11.65 -9.25 -9.78
C ASP A 240 10.23 -8.98 -9.26
N TRP A 241 9.88 -9.56 -8.11
CA TRP A 241 8.55 -9.44 -7.51
C TRP A 241 8.53 -8.39 -6.41
N THR A 242 7.55 -7.51 -6.49
CA THR A 242 7.25 -6.51 -5.47
C THR A 242 5.92 -6.84 -4.81
N SER A 243 5.94 -6.98 -3.49
CA SER A 243 4.74 -7.05 -2.66
C SER A 243 4.32 -5.64 -2.28
N VAL A 244 3.11 -5.24 -2.61
CA VAL A 244 2.54 -3.93 -2.27
C VAL A 244 1.36 -4.14 -1.33
N SER A 245 1.41 -3.57 -0.14
CA SER A 245 0.36 -3.68 0.87
C SER A 245 -0.23 -2.31 1.19
N PHE A 246 -1.56 -2.22 1.30
CA PHE A 246 -2.29 -0.99 1.61
C PHE A 246 -3.66 -1.32 2.19
N VAL A 247 -4.23 -0.37 2.93
CA VAL A 247 -5.58 -0.51 3.47
C VAL A 247 -6.53 0.36 2.67
N VAL A 248 -7.66 -0.21 2.29
CA VAL A 248 -8.72 0.50 1.58
C VAL A 248 -9.92 0.67 2.50
N GLU A 249 -10.48 1.87 2.54
CA GLU A 249 -11.79 2.15 3.12
C GLU A 249 -12.83 2.17 2.01
N ALA A 250 -13.89 1.39 2.19
CA ALA A 250 -15.04 1.35 1.29
C ALA A 250 -16.33 1.14 2.08
N GLU A 251 -17.44 1.62 1.54
CA GLU A 251 -18.76 1.31 2.10
C GLU A 251 -19.12 -0.17 1.85
N PRO A 252 -19.56 -0.92 2.88
CA PRO A 252 -20.12 -2.26 2.71
C PRO A 252 -21.34 -2.26 1.79
N LYS A 253 -21.43 -3.27 0.91
CA LYS A 253 -22.64 -3.50 0.10
C LYS A 253 -23.83 -4.01 0.91
N ALA A 254 -23.60 -4.34 2.19
CA ALA A 254 -24.66 -4.64 3.14
C ALA A 254 -25.70 -3.50 3.22
N TYR A 255 -25.27 -2.24 3.09
CA TYR A 255 -26.16 -1.07 3.16
C TYR A 255 -27.03 -0.85 1.93
N ASP A 256 -26.80 -1.61 0.86
CA ASP A 256 -27.65 -1.56 -0.34
C ASP A 256 -28.79 -2.61 -0.25
N LEU A 257 -28.79 -3.47 0.77
CA LEU A 257 -29.87 -4.43 1.02
C LEU A 257 -31.08 -3.76 1.64
N THR A 258 -32.28 -4.12 1.17
CA THR A 258 -33.51 -3.73 1.86
C THR A 258 -33.69 -4.55 3.13
N LEU A 259 -34.51 -4.04 4.07
CA LEU A 259 -34.88 -4.78 5.28
C LEU A 259 -35.50 -6.15 4.94
N ALA A 260 -36.31 -6.21 3.88
CA ALA A 260 -36.94 -7.45 3.44
C ALA A 260 -35.91 -8.47 2.93
N ASP A 261 -34.93 -8.02 2.14
CA ASP A 261 -33.86 -8.88 1.62
C ASP A 261 -32.98 -9.41 2.75
N ALA A 262 -32.63 -8.56 3.72
CA ALA A 262 -31.86 -8.95 4.90
C ALA A 262 -32.60 -10.01 5.73
N GLN A 263 -33.91 -9.82 5.94
CA GLN A 263 -34.76 -10.77 6.66
C GLN A 263 -34.81 -12.12 5.95
N ILE A 264 -35.01 -12.13 4.63
CA ILE A 264 -35.02 -13.36 3.80
C ILE A 264 -33.68 -14.08 3.90
N LEU A 265 -32.56 -13.36 3.87
CA LEU A 265 -31.23 -13.94 3.95
C LEU A 265 -30.99 -14.62 5.31
N ILE A 266 -31.40 -13.97 6.40
CA ILE A 266 -31.34 -14.53 7.76
C ILE A 266 -32.24 -15.78 7.87
N GLU A 267 -33.46 -15.72 7.38
CA GLU A 267 -34.40 -16.84 7.42
C GLU A 267 -33.91 -18.03 6.59
N THR A 268 -33.38 -17.75 5.39
CA THR A 268 -32.77 -18.77 4.53
C THR A 268 -31.57 -19.41 5.21
N HIS A 269 -30.71 -18.63 5.87
CA HIS A 269 -29.58 -19.18 6.63
C HIS A 269 -30.03 -20.00 7.85
N ASN A 270 -31.06 -19.56 8.57
CA ASN A 270 -31.59 -20.31 9.70
C ASN A 270 -32.19 -21.66 9.26
N PHE A 271 -32.83 -21.68 8.10
CA PHE A 271 -33.46 -22.89 7.58
C PHE A 271 -32.43 -23.85 6.95
N TYR A 272 -31.50 -23.35 6.13
CA TYR A 272 -30.60 -24.17 5.31
C TYR A 272 -29.12 -24.09 5.72
N GLY A 273 -28.69 -23.03 6.41
CA GLY A 273 -27.27 -22.71 6.60
C GLY A 273 -26.48 -23.81 7.29
N ARG A 274 -27.05 -24.44 8.33
CA ARG A 274 -26.42 -25.55 9.05
C ARG A 274 -26.24 -26.79 8.17
N GLU A 275 -27.22 -27.07 7.30
CA GLU A 275 -27.19 -28.24 6.40
C GLU A 275 -26.35 -27.98 5.14
N ALA A 276 -26.30 -26.74 4.64
CA ALA A 276 -25.50 -26.34 3.50
C ALA A 276 -24.00 -26.47 3.79
N SER A 277 -23.54 -26.05 4.98
CA SER A 277 -22.15 -26.27 5.40
C SER A 277 -21.82 -27.76 5.52
N TYR A 278 -22.77 -28.58 5.98
CA TYR A 278 -22.60 -30.03 6.05
C TYR A 278 -22.52 -30.67 4.67
N LEU A 279 -23.36 -30.24 3.72
CA LEU A 279 -23.33 -30.71 2.34
C LEU A 279 -22.01 -30.33 1.65
N LEU A 280 -21.56 -29.08 1.78
CA LEU A 280 -20.30 -28.63 1.21
C LEU A 280 -19.10 -29.35 1.82
N ALA A 281 -19.11 -29.58 3.14
CA ALA A 281 -18.09 -30.40 3.80
C ALA A 281 -18.07 -31.84 3.27
N ARG A 282 -19.25 -32.42 3.01
CA ARG A 282 -19.39 -33.77 2.46
C ARG A 282 -18.96 -33.86 1.00
N ILE A 283 -19.26 -32.85 0.18
CA ILE A 283 -18.78 -32.77 -1.21
C ILE A 283 -17.26 -32.63 -1.23
N ASN A 284 -16.69 -31.80 -0.34
CA ASN A 284 -15.24 -31.65 -0.20
C ASN A 284 -14.56 -32.96 0.22
N GLN A 285 -15.15 -33.67 1.20
CA GLN A 285 -14.68 -35.01 1.60
C GLN A 285 -14.76 -36.00 0.45
N PHE A 286 -15.89 -36.03 -0.27
CA PHE A 286 -16.06 -36.91 -1.41
C PHE A 286 -15.00 -36.63 -2.50
N ALA A 287 -14.80 -35.37 -2.87
CA ALA A 287 -13.90 -34.97 -3.95
C ALA A 287 -12.41 -35.15 -3.62
N ASN A 288 -12.01 -34.99 -2.36
CA ASN A 288 -10.60 -34.99 -1.96
C ASN A 288 -10.15 -36.23 -1.19
N VAL A 289 -11.08 -37.04 -0.69
CA VAL A 289 -10.78 -38.25 0.11
C VAL A 289 -11.40 -39.48 -0.53
N ASP A 290 -12.71 -39.44 -0.80
CA ASP A 290 -13.43 -40.66 -1.20
C ASP A 290 -13.30 -40.99 -2.70
N SER A 291 -13.07 -40.00 -3.57
CA SER A 291 -12.93 -40.21 -5.01
C SER A 291 -11.50 -40.55 -5.47
N LEU A 292 -10.51 -40.51 -4.57
CA LEU A 292 -9.14 -40.96 -4.84
C LEU A 292 -8.97 -42.49 -4.77
N VAL A 293 -10.06 -43.24 -4.60
CA VAL A 293 -10.07 -44.72 -4.58
C VAL A 293 -10.06 -45.31 -6.00
N ILE A 294 -9.17 -44.82 -6.86
CA ILE A 294 -8.74 -45.50 -8.09
C ILE A 294 -7.24 -45.24 -8.29
N ASN A 295 -6.41 -45.72 -7.36
CA ASN A 295 -5.04 -46.13 -7.68
C ASN A 295 -5.07 -47.66 -7.80
N PHE A 296 -5.30 -48.13 -9.03
CA PHE A 296 -4.95 -49.49 -9.46
C PHE A 296 -3.60 -49.44 -10.18
#